data_AF-A0A496RVW6-F1
#
_entry.id   AF-A0A496RVW6-F1
#
_cell.length_a   1.000
_cell.length_b   1.000
_cell.length_c   1.000
_cell.angle_alpha   90.00
_cell.angle_beta   90.00
_cell.angle_gamma   90.00
#
_symmetry.space_group_name_H-M   'P 1'
#
loop_
_entity.id
_entity.type
_entity.pdbx_description
1 polymer ?
#
loop_
_entity_poly.entity_id
_entity_poly.type
_entity_poly.pdbx_seq_one_letter_code
_entity_poly.pdbx_strand_id
1 'polypeptide(L)'
;KSLGNFYTVRDLVAEGFDPIAIRYVLISAHYRAPLNFTKEGLKAAWESVVRIRNFVRRMEEASAAEGASDYDPVKAVVEEFSKKFEEAVDDDLNMSRALAAVFDFMREANKLEPKGEAAGEAARAMRKADEILGILVPESSAEDDAEIEALVREREEARRARDFAKADRIRDELASRGIVVEDTKEGPRWYRK
;
A
#
# COMPACT_ATOMS: atom_id res chain seq x y z
N LYS A 1 31.11 6.43 -11.60
CA LYS A 1 30.56 7.82 -11.62
C LYS A 1 30.71 8.54 -12.97
N SER A 2 31.35 7.98 -14.01
CA SER A 2 31.64 8.70 -15.27
C SER A 2 30.59 8.61 -16.38
N LEU A 3 29.48 7.87 -16.20
CA LEU A 3 28.48 7.65 -17.25
C LEU A 3 27.30 8.63 -17.22
N GLY A 4 27.21 9.54 -16.24
CA GLY A 4 26.09 10.49 -16.09
C GLY A 4 24.71 9.87 -15.79
N ASN A 5 24.55 8.56 -15.95
CA ASN A 5 23.32 7.79 -15.74
C ASN A 5 23.32 7.07 -14.39
N PHE A 6 23.57 7.78 -13.29
CA PHE A 6 23.40 7.21 -11.94
C PHE A 6 22.46 8.10 -11.13
N TYR A 7 21.58 7.46 -10.37
CA TYR A 7 20.68 8.14 -9.44
C TYR A 7 21.14 7.81 -8.02
N THR A 8 21.13 8.80 -7.13
CA THR A 8 21.18 8.50 -5.69
C THR A 8 19.77 8.44 -5.14
N VAL A 9 19.59 7.72 -4.03
CA VAL A 9 18.30 7.70 -3.31
C VAL A 9 17.87 9.12 -2.93
N ARG A 10 18.83 9.99 -2.54
CA ARG A 10 18.54 11.38 -2.19
C ARG A 10 17.99 12.17 -3.38
N ASP A 11 18.54 11.95 -4.58
CA ASP A 11 18.07 12.64 -5.79
C ASP A 11 16.64 12.19 -6.13
N LEU A 12 16.37 10.88 -6.09
CA LEU A 12 15.04 10.34 -6.39
C LEU A 12 13.98 10.83 -5.39
N VAL A 13 14.32 10.90 -4.10
CA VAL A 13 13.42 11.44 -3.08
C VAL A 13 13.20 12.94 -3.28
N ALA A 14 14.26 13.70 -3.62
CA ALA A 14 14.13 15.13 -3.94
C ALA A 14 13.29 15.38 -5.21
N GLU A 15 13.26 14.43 -6.14
CA GLU A 15 12.38 14.43 -7.31
C GLU A 15 10.93 14.03 -6.99
N GLY A 16 10.62 13.64 -5.75
CA GLY A 16 9.27 13.29 -5.29
C GLY A 16 8.91 11.81 -5.38
N PHE A 17 9.88 10.91 -5.56
CA PHE A 17 9.63 9.47 -5.48
C PHE A 17 9.63 8.98 -4.03
N ASP A 18 8.63 8.18 -3.67
CA ASP A 18 8.55 7.56 -2.35
C ASP A 18 9.70 6.54 -2.16
N PRO A 19 10.44 6.56 -1.02
CA PRO A 19 11.49 5.59 -0.73
C PRO A 19 11.04 4.13 -0.79
N ILE A 20 9.78 3.84 -0.47
CA ILE A 20 9.20 2.50 -0.53
C ILE A 20 8.99 2.06 -1.98
N ALA A 21 8.68 2.97 -2.90
CA ALA A 21 8.67 2.64 -4.33
C ALA A 21 10.07 2.21 -4.81
N ILE A 22 11.12 2.90 -4.34
CA ILE A 22 12.51 2.52 -4.63
C ILE A 22 12.80 1.13 -4.07
N ARG A 23 12.45 0.87 -2.80
CA ARG A 23 12.61 -0.45 -2.18
C ARG A 23 11.90 -1.54 -2.98
N TYR A 24 10.64 -1.31 -3.34
CA TYR A 24 9.83 -2.25 -4.12
C TYR A 24 10.51 -2.58 -5.47
N VAL A 25 10.98 -1.58 -6.20
CA VAL A 25 11.71 -1.81 -7.47
C VAL A 25 12.94 -2.67 -7.24
N LEU A 26 13.72 -2.39 -6.19
CA LEU A 26 14.95 -3.13 -5.90
C LEU A 26 14.70 -4.60 -5.55
N ILE A 27 13.60 -4.92 -4.85
CA ILE A 27 13.24 -6.30 -4.52
C ILE A 27 12.45 -6.99 -5.65
N SER A 28 11.90 -6.25 -6.61
CA SER A 28 11.04 -6.83 -7.67
C SER A 28 11.78 -7.72 -8.66
N ALA A 29 13.11 -7.59 -8.77
CA ALA A 29 13.96 -8.42 -9.59
C ALA A 29 14.81 -9.36 -8.72
N HIS A 30 15.16 -10.51 -9.28
CA HIS A 30 16.10 -11.43 -8.64
C HIS A 30 17.44 -10.73 -8.37
N TYR A 31 17.99 -10.89 -7.16
CA TYR A 31 19.19 -10.16 -6.73
C TYR A 31 20.45 -10.44 -7.58
N ARG A 32 20.48 -11.59 -8.26
CA ARG A 32 21.54 -12.01 -9.20
C ARG A 32 21.33 -11.56 -10.64
N ALA A 33 20.21 -10.91 -10.94
CA ALA A 33 19.87 -10.46 -12.29
C ALA A 33 20.09 -8.94 -12.43
N PRO A 34 20.43 -8.46 -13.65
CA PRO A 34 20.46 -7.04 -13.90
C PRO A 34 19.05 -6.46 -13.78
N LEU A 35 18.92 -5.38 -13.00
CA LEU A 35 17.68 -4.63 -12.85
C LEU A 35 17.67 -3.46 -13.84
N ASN A 36 16.70 -3.46 -14.74
CA ASN A 36 16.45 -2.32 -15.62
C ASN A 36 15.68 -1.23 -14.86
N PHE A 37 16.41 -0.31 -14.24
CA PHE A 37 15.83 0.77 -13.43
C PHE A 37 15.37 1.94 -14.31
N THR A 38 14.09 2.31 -14.21
CA THR A 38 13.51 3.48 -14.89
C THR A 38 12.60 4.27 -13.95
N LYS A 39 12.44 5.56 -14.22
CA LYS A 39 11.53 6.43 -13.44
C LYS A 39 10.07 6.03 -13.63
N GLU A 40 9.71 5.55 -14.81
CA GLU A 40 8.41 4.96 -15.10
C GLU A 40 8.18 3.69 -14.27
N GLY A 41 9.23 2.86 -14.12
CA GLY A 41 9.21 1.68 -13.25
C GLY A 41 8.96 2.04 -11.78
N LEU A 42 9.53 3.14 -11.28
CA LEU A 42 9.23 3.65 -9.94
C LEU A 42 7.77 4.03 -9.75
N LYS A 43 7.15 4.68 -10.75
CA LYS A 43 5.72 5.03 -10.69
C LYS A 43 4.85 3.78 -10.64
N ALA A 44 5.13 2.78 -11.48
CA ALA A 44 4.39 1.52 -11.49
C ALA A 44 4.60 0.69 -10.19
N ALA A 45 5.81 0.76 -9.62
CA ALA A 45 6.10 0.15 -8.33
C ALA A 45 5.31 0.79 -7.21
N TRP A 46 5.21 2.12 -7.22
CA TRP A 46 4.41 2.85 -6.25
C TRP A 46 2.92 2.46 -6.30
N GLU A 47 2.34 2.42 -7.50
CA GLU A 47 0.96 1.94 -7.70
C GLU A 47 0.75 0.50 -7.19
N SER A 48 1.80 -0.33 -7.28
CA SER A 48 1.77 -1.69 -6.74
C SER A 48 1.77 -1.70 -5.21
N VAL A 49 2.63 -0.91 -4.57
CA VAL A 49 2.66 -0.74 -3.10
C VAL A 49 1.31 -0.25 -2.58
N VAL A 50 0.72 0.75 -3.22
CA VAL A 50 -0.57 1.35 -2.84
C VAL A 50 -1.69 0.33 -2.90
N ARG A 51 -1.71 -0.54 -3.92
CA ARG A 51 -2.69 -1.65 -4.00
C ARG A 51 -2.54 -2.62 -2.83
N ILE A 52 -1.31 -2.97 -2.44
CA ILE A 52 -1.05 -3.88 -1.32
C ILE A 52 -1.46 -3.21 0.00
N ARG A 53 -1.09 -1.94 0.23
CA ARG A 53 -1.49 -1.15 1.41
C ARG A 53 -3.01 -1.06 1.54
N ASN A 54 -3.70 -0.72 0.45
CA ASN A 54 -5.16 -0.64 0.43
C ASN A 54 -5.82 -1.99 0.68
N PHE A 55 -5.22 -3.10 0.23
CA PHE A 55 -5.72 -4.42 0.57
C PHE A 55 -5.63 -4.67 2.07
N VAL A 56 -4.46 -4.47 2.69
CA VAL A 56 -4.27 -4.68 4.13
C VAL A 56 -5.22 -3.82 4.95
N ARG A 57 -5.29 -2.51 4.67
CA ARG A 57 -6.21 -1.60 5.37
C ARG A 57 -7.66 -2.07 5.30
N ARG A 58 -8.16 -2.46 4.12
CA ARG A 58 -9.54 -2.95 3.97
C ARG A 58 -9.79 -4.25 4.74
N MET A 59 -8.82 -5.16 4.78
CA MET A 59 -8.93 -6.39 5.56
C MET A 59 -8.96 -6.10 7.06
N GLU A 60 -8.18 -5.13 7.52
CA GLU A 60 -8.21 -4.68 8.92
C GLU A 60 -9.55 -4.03 9.28
N GLU A 61 -10.07 -3.15 8.44
CA GLU A 61 -11.41 -2.54 8.61
C GLU A 61 -12.51 -3.60 8.61
N ALA A 62 -12.46 -4.57 7.68
CA ALA A 62 -13.42 -5.66 7.62
C ALA A 62 -13.31 -6.62 8.81
N SER A 63 -12.15 -6.68 9.48
CA SER A 63 -11.97 -7.53 10.66
C SER A 63 -12.68 -7.00 11.90
N ALA A 64 -12.94 -5.70 11.96
CA ALA A 64 -13.74 -5.07 13.01
C ALA A 64 -15.26 -5.26 12.80
N ALA A 65 -15.71 -5.78 11.65
CA ALA A 65 -17.13 -6.00 11.37
C ALA A 65 -17.64 -7.30 12.01
N GLU A 66 -18.83 -7.25 12.63
CA GLU A 66 -19.48 -8.43 13.23
C GLU A 66 -20.02 -9.40 12.16
N GLY A 67 -19.98 -10.70 12.47
CA GLY A 67 -20.56 -11.78 11.65
C GLY A 67 -19.54 -12.78 11.11
N ALA A 68 -18.98 -13.62 11.98
CA ALA A 68 -18.10 -14.73 11.58
C ALA A 68 -18.90 -16.04 11.42
N SER A 69 -18.61 -16.78 10.36
CA SER A 69 -19.01 -18.19 10.15
C SER A 69 -17.88 -19.09 10.63
N ASP A 70 -18.19 -20.23 11.26
CA ASP A 70 -17.22 -21.25 11.70
C ASP A 70 -16.43 -21.89 10.54
N TYR A 71 -16.95 -21.80 9.31
CA TYR A 71 -16.26 -22.18 8.09
C TYR A 71 -15.94 -20.93 7.28
N ASP A 72 -14.65 -20.64 7.12
CA ASP A 72 -14.21 -19.54 6.28
C ASP A 72 -13.28 -20.03 5.15
N PRO A 73 -13.72 -19.96 3.87
CA PRO A 73 -12.89 -20.33 2.72
C PRO A 73 -11.58 -19.53 2.62
N VAL A 74 -11.47 -18.39 3.30
CA VAL A 74 -10.24 -17.58 3.34
C VAL A 74 -9.08 -18.31 4.00
N LYS A 75 -9.34 -19.22 4.95
CA LYS A 75 -8.26 -19.95 5.63
C LYS A 75 -7.41 -20.77 4.66
N ALA A 76 -8.05 -21.48 3.73
CA ALA A 76 -7.35 -22.24 2.70
C ALA A 76 -6.54 -21.32 1.76
N VAL A 77 -7.07 -20.14 1.45
CA VAL A 77 -6.38 -19.13 0.63
C VAL A 77 -5.16 -18.55 1.35
N VAL A 78 -5.26 -18.32 2.67
CA VAL A 78 -4.14 -17.87 3.52
C VAL A 78 -3.05 -18.94 3.64
N GLU A 79 -3.43 -20.20 3.85
CA GLU A 79 -2.49 -21.33 3.91
C GLU A 79 -1.75 -21.52 2.58
N GLU A 80 -2.47 -21.46 1.45
CA GLU A 80 -1.87 -21.56 0.12
C GLU A 80 -0.92 -20.39 -0.17
N PHE A 81 -1.31 -19.17 0.20
CA PHE A 81 -0.45 -17.99 0.08
C PHE A 81 0.83 -18.14 0.88
N SER A 82 0.72 -18.49 2.16
CA SER A 82 1.87 -18.62 3.07
C SER A 82 2.87 -19.64 2.50
N LYS A 83 2.38 -20.80 2.07
CA LYS A 83 3.21 -21.83 1.43
C LYS A 83 3.89 -21.33 0.16
N LYS A 84 3.14 -20.71 -0.77
CA LYS A 84 3.70 -20.22 -2.05
C LYS A 84 4.73 -19.11 -1.85
N PHE A 85 4.51 -18.25 -0.85
CA PHE A 85 5.43 -17.18 -0.51
C PHE A 85 6.73 -17.75 0.10
N GLU A 86 6.62 -18.65 1.07
CA GLU A 86 7.77 -19.33 1.68
C GLU A 86 8.59 -20.11 0.65
N GLU A 87 7.95 -20.94 -0.18
CA GLU A 87 8.62 -21.68 -1.26
C GLU A 87 9.36 -20.76 -2.24
N ALA A 88 8.84 -19.55 -2.49
CA ALA A 88 9.51 -18.58 -3.35
C ALA A 88 10.72 -17.93 -2.68
N VAL A 89 10.64 -17.62 -1.39
CA VAL A 89 11.76 -17.04 -0.63
C VAL A 89 12.86 -18.08 -0.41
N ASP A 90 12.49 -19.33 -0.11
CA ASP A 90 13.44 -20.43 0.09
C ASP A 90 14.16 -20.83 -1.21
N ASP A 91 13.56 -20.56 -2.37
CA ASP A 91 14.16 -20.73 -3.69
C ASP A 91 15.06 -19.54 -4.05
N ASP A 92 16.26 -19.47 -3.46
CA ASP A 92 17.28 -18.44 -3.72
C ASP A 92 16.73 -16.99 -3.62
N LEU A 93 15.90 -16.70 -2.61
CA LEU A 93 15.30 -15.37 -2.41
C LEU A 93 14.56 -14.85 -3.66
N ASN A 94 13.76 -15.70 -4.30
CA ASN A 94 13.02 -15.37 -5.52
C ASN A 94 11.84 -14.42 -5.24
N MET A 95 12.17 -13.15 -5.01
CA MET A 95 11.22 -12.11 -4.67
C MET A 95 10.21 -11.82 -5.79
N SER A 96 10.58 -12.01 -7.05
CA SER A 96 9.65 -11.87 -8.17
C SER A 96 8.49 -12.88 -8.05
N ARG A 97 8.79 -14.13 -7.68
CA ARG A 97 7.78 -15.18 -7.42
C ARG A 97 7.01 -14.92 -6.12
N ALA A 98 7.68 -14.41 -5.08
CA ALA A 98 7.03 -14.05 -3.82
C ALA A 98 6.00 -12.91 -4.03
N LEU A 99 6.34 -11.88 -4.81
CA LEU A 99 5.40 -10.81 -5.17
C LEU A 99 4.24 -11.30 -6.04
N ALA A 100 4.48 -12.28 -6.92
CA ALA A 100 3.38 -12.91 -7.67
C ALA A 100 2.38 -13.61 -6.71
N ALA A 101 2.88 -14.33 -5.70
CA ALA A 101 2.04 -14.94 -4.68
C ALA A 101 1.22 -13.91 -3.89
N VAL A 102 1.79 -12.73 -3.59
CA VAL A 102 1.06 -11.60 -2.95
C VAL A 102 -0.14 -11.15 -3.80
N PHE A 103 0.05 -10.92 -5.10
CA PHE A 103 -1.04 -10.46 -5.96
C PHE A 103 -2.10 -11.53 -6.22
N ASP A 104 -1.69 -12.79 -6.34
CA ASP A 104 -2.63 -13.91 -6.46
C ASP A 104 -3.46 -14.07 -5.19
N PHE A 105 -2.83 -13.97 -4.01
CA PHE A 105 -3.52 -13.97 -2.73
C PHE A 105 -4.53 -12.82 -2.61
N MET A 106 -4.13 -11.60 -2.92
CA MET A 106 -5.03 -10.44 -2.93
C MET A 106 -6.23 -10.68 -3.84
N ARG A 107 -6.03 -11.30 -5.01
CA ARG A 107 -7.10 -11.62 -5.96
C ARG A 107 -8.08 -12.62 -5.37
N GLU A 108 -7.59 -13.73 -4.82
CA GLU A 108 -8.46 -14.79 -4.28
C GLU A 108 -9.18 -14.33 -3.01
N ALA A 109 -8.50 -13.67 -2.07
CA ALA A 109 -9.11 -13.13 -0.86
C ALA A 109 -10.21 -12.10 -1.18
N ASN A 110 -10.00 -11.23 -2.18
CA ASN A 110 -11.00 -10.25 -2.58
C ASN A 110 -12.29 -10.87 -3.14
N LYS A 111 -12.22 -12.05 -3.77
CA LYS A 111 -13.42 -12.75 -4.28
C LYS A 111 -14.30 -13.28 -3.15
N LEU A 112 -13.71 -13.55 -1.99
CA LEU A 112 -14.38 -14.15 -0.84
C LEU A 112 -14.99 -13.09 0.09
N GLU A 113 -14.61 -11.82 -0.08
CA GLU A 113 -15.10 -10.69 0.72
C GLU A 113 -15.13 -10.99 2.24
N PRO A 114 -13.99 -11.41 2.84
CA PRO A 114 -13.96 -11.82 4.24
C PRO A 114 -14.37 -10.70 5.19
N LYS A 115 -14.92 -11.11 6.34
CA LYS A 115 -15.29 -10.23 7.46
C LYS A 115 -14.88 -10.86 8.78
N GLY A 116 -14.81 -10.05 9.83
CA GLY A 116 -14.46 -10.53 11.16
C GLY A 116 -13.08 -11.20 11.17
N GLU A 117 -12.97 -12.32 11.89
CA GLU A 117 -11.69 -12.98 12.12
C GLU A 117 -10.96 -13.38 10.83
N ALA A 118 -11.68 -13.80 9.78
CA ALA A 118 -11.04 -14.19 8.53
C ALA A 118 -10.41 -13.03 7.76
N ALA A 119 -11.01 -11.85 7.82
CA ALA A 119 -10.38 -10.64 7.28
C ALA A 119 -9.12 -10.30 8.11
N GLY A 120 -9.20 -10.51 9.43
CA GLY A 120 -8.05 -10.39 10.34
C GLY A 120 -6.93 -11.36 9.98
N GLU A 121 -7.25 -12.63 9.69
CA GLU A 121 -6.29 -13.64 9.24
C GLU A 121 -5.60 -13.22 7.93
N ALA A 122 -6.38 -12.75 6.95
CA ALA A 122 -5.83 -12.29 5.68
C ALA A 122 -4.88 -11.08 5.85
N ALA A 123 -5.26 -10.12 6.70
CA ALA A 123 -4.42 -8.97 7.03
C ALA A 123 -3.11 -9.40 7.71
N ARG A 124 -3.19 -10.28 8.72
CA ARG A 124 -2.01 -10.78 9.44
C ARG A 124 -1.07 -11.58 8.56
N ALA A 125 -1.59 -12.40 7.64
CA ALA A 125 -0.77 -13.12 6.68
C ALA A 125 0.04 -12.16 5.79
N MET A 126 -0.59 -11.10 5.28
CA MET A 126 0.10 -10.09 4.49
C MET A 126 1.14 -9.31 5.32
N ARG A 127 0.83 -8.97 6.58
CA ARG A 127 1.81 -8.34 7.48
C ARG A 127 2.99 -9.26 7.78
N LYS A 128 2.77 -10.56 7.88
CA LYS A 128 3.85 -11.54 8.06
C LYS A 128 4.79 -11.58 6.85
N ALA A 129 4.24 -11.59 5.64
CA ALA A 129 5.02 -11.47 4.41
C ALA A 129 5.78 -10.13 4.36
N ASP A 130 5.18 -9.05 4.86
CA ASP A 130 5.81 -7.73 4.91
C ASP A 130 7.00 -7.64 5.88
N GLU A 131 7.14 -8.54 6.85
CA GLU A 131 8.39 -8.62 7.64
C GLU A 131 9.63 -8.86 6.75
N ILE A 132 9.44 -9.49 5.58
CA ILE A 132 10.47 -9.67 4.55
C ILE A 132 10.41 -8.55 3.51
N LEU A 133 9.23 -8.20 3.01
CA LEU A 133 9.08 -7.21 1.94
C LEU A 133 9.44 -5.80 2.41
N GLY A 134 9.02 -5.40 3.61
CA GLY A 134 9.26 -4.09 4.22
C GLY A 134 8.66 -2.93 3.41
N ILE A 135 7.49 -3.13 2.82
CA ILE A 135 6.78 -2.16 1.97
C ILE A 135 5.51 -1.60 2.63
N LEU A 136 5.05 -2.17 3.74
CA LEU A 136 3.92 -1.63 4.52
C LEU A 136 4.35 -0.75 5.69
N VAL A 137 5.62 -0.32 5.72
CA VAL A 137 6.11 0.66 6.70
C VAL A 137 5.15 1.85 6.71
N PRO A 138 4.68 2.29 7.90
CA PRO A 138 3.79 3.44 8.00
C PRO A 138 4.44 4.63 7.30
N GLU A 139 3.68 5.25 6.39
CA GLU A 139 4.17 6.30 5.49
C GLU A 139 4.59 7.57 6.21
N SER A 140 4.27 7.71 7.50
CA SER A 140 4.56 8.89 8.27
C SER A 140 4.34 8.64 9.77
N SER A 141 4.77 9.59 10.59
CA SER A 141 4.49 9.57 12.03
C SER A 141 2.99 9.78 12.30
N ALA A 142 2.53 9.43 13.50
CA ALA A 142 1.16 9.76 13.94
C ALA A 142 0.89 11.28 13.94
N GLU A 143 1.94 12.11 14.03
CA GLU A 143 1.84 13.57 13.95
C GLU A 143 1.49 14.03 12.53
N ASP A 144 2.05 13.39 11.51
CA ASP A 144 1.74 13.68 10.10
C ASP A 144 0.30 13.26 9.74
N ASP A 145 -0.20 12.15 10.29
CA ASP A 145 -1.60 11.73 10.13
C ASP A 145 -2.57 12.73 10.75
N ALA A 146 -2.26 13.25 11.94
CA ALA A 146 -3.08 14.25 12.62
C ALA A 146 -3.15 15.56 11.84
N GLU A 147 -2.04 15.98 11.22
CA GLU A 147 -1.99 17.17 10.36
C GLU A 147 -2.82 16.99 9.09
N ILE A 148 -2.72 15.82 8.43
CA ILE A 148 -3.53 15.52 7.24
C ILE A 148 -5.02 15.45 7.59
N GLU A 149 -5.36 14.83 8.73
CA GLU A 149 -6.74 14.78 9.19
C GLU A 149 -7.27 16.18 9.53
N ALA A 150 -6.44 17.07 10.06
CA ALA A 150 -6.79 18.48 10.27
C ALA A 150 -7.06 19.21 8.94
N LEU A 151 -6.21 19.02 7.93
CA LEU A 151 -6.42 19.59 6.58
C LEU A 151 -7.69 19.04 5.92
N VAL A 152 -7.97 17.74 6.05
CA VAL A 152 -9.21 17.13 5.53
C VAL A 152 -10.45 17.71 6.22
N ARG A 153 -10.40 17.89 7.55
CA ARG A 153 -11.48 18.55 8.31
C ARG A 153 -11.67 20.01 7.86
N GLU A 154 -10.59 20.76 7.70
CA GLU A 154 -10.64 22.15 7.26
C GLU A 154 -11.22 22.30 5.84
N ARG A 155 -10.89 21.35 4.93
CA ARG A 155 -11.51 21.27 3.60
C ARG A 155 -13.02 21.08 3.70
N GLU A 156 -13.49 20.17 4.57
CA GLU A 156 -14.94 19.93 4.74
C GLU A 156 -15.65 21.14 5.34
N GLU A 157 -15.04 21.83 6.30
CA GLU A 157 -15.57 23.07 6.84
C GLU A 157 -15.68 24.16 5.77
N ALA A 158 -14.65 24.31 4.92
CA ALA A 158 -14.67 25.22 3.78
C ALA A 158 -15.81 24.88 2.80
N ARG A 159 -16.01 23.60 2.48
CA ARG A 159 -17.14 23.15 1.63
C ARG A 159 -18.49 23.45 2.26
N ARG A 160 -18.67 23.20 3.55
CA ARG A 160 -19.91 23.51 4.30
C ARG A 160 -20.19 25.01 4.33
N ALA A 161 -19.14 25.83 4.44
CA ALA A 161 -19.21 27.28 4.36
C ALA A 161 -19.36 27.83 2.92
N ARG A 162 -19.37 26.96 1.90
CA ARG A 162 -19.36 27.30 0.46
C ARG A 162 -18.14 28.10 0.00
N ASP A 163 -17.03 28.02 0.73
CA ASP A 163 -15.71 28.53 0.31
C ASP A 163 -14.99 27.49 -0.55
N PHE A 164 -15.43 27.36 -1.80
CA PHE A 164 -14.87 26.39 -2.74
C PHE A 164 -13.41 26.69 -3.10
N ALA A 165 -13.01 27.96 -3.12
CA ALA A 165 -11.64 28.36 -3.41
C ALA A 165 -10.67 27.86 -2.32
N LYS A 166 -11.06 27.95 -1.04
CA LYS A 166 -10.27 27.38 0.05
C LYS A 166 -10.25 25.85 0.00
N ALA A 167 -11.40 25.21 -0.27
CA ALA A 167 -11.48 23.76 -0.38
C ALA A 167 -10.59 23.19 -1.51
N ASP A 168 -10.54 23.85 -2.67
CA ASP A 168 -9.69 23.44 -3.78
C ASP A 168 -8.20 23.61 -3.46
N ARG A 169 -7.81 24.72 -2.80
CA ARG A 169 -6.42 24.91 -2.35
C ARG A 169 -5.96 23.78 -1.42
N ILE A 170 -6.78 23.44 -0.43
CA ILE A 170 -6.45 22.37 0.53
C ILE A 170 -6.41 21.01 -0.19
N ARG A 171 -7.31 20.77 -1.15
CA ARG A 171 -7.29 19.54 -1.95
C ARG A 171 -5.98 19.42 -2.75
N ASP A 172 -5.53 20.50 -3.36
CA ASP A 172 -4.30 20.50 -4.15
C ASP A 172 -3.05 20.36 -3.25
N GLU A 173 -3.06 20.96 -2.06
CA GLU A 173 -2.04 20.75 -1.02
C GLU A 173 -1.99 19.29 -0.57
N LEU A 174 -3.13 18.71 -0.22
CA LEU A 174 -3.26 17.29 0.12
C LEU A 174 -2.74 16.42 -1.03
N ALA A 175 -3.14 16.68 -2.27
CA ALA A 175 -2.68 15.94 -3.44
C ALA A 175 -1.16 16.06 -3.67
N SER A 176 -0.55 17.21 -3.38
CA SER A 176 0.90 17.42 -3.47
C SER A 176 1.68 16.61 -2.42
N ARG A 177 1.05 16.30 -1.28
CA ARG A 177 1.55 15.38 -0.26
C ARG A 177 1.20 13.92 -0.56
N GLY A 178 0.71 13.63 -1.77
CA GLY A 178 0.23 12.31 -2.16
C GLY A 178 -1.11 11.94 -1.53
N ILE A 179 -1.81 12.82 -0.82
CA ILE A 179 -3.10 12.48 -0.19
C ILE A 179 -4.25 12.59 -1.19
N VAL A 180 -5.01 11.52 -1.31
CA VAL A 180 -6.28 11.47 -2.02
C VAL A 180 -7.40 11.49 -1.01
N VAL A 181 -8.37 12.39 -1.21
CA VAL A 181 -9.58 12.49 -0.40
C VAL A 181 -10.77 12.00 -1.20
N GLU A 182 -11.46 10.98 -0.69
CA GLU A 182 -12.71 10.45 -1.20
C GLU A 182 -13.88 10.91 -0.34
N ASP A 183 -14.83 11.62 -0.93
CA ASP A 183 -16.04 12.02 -0.22
C ASP A 183 -17.03 10.85 -0.19
N THR A 184 -17.35 10.31 0.99
CA THR A 184 -18.33 9.23 1.16
C THR A 184 -19.56 9.72 1.94
N LYS A 185 -20.65 8.93 1.94
CA LYS A 185 -21.86 9.24 2.74
C LYS A 185 -21.61 9.25 4.25
N GLU A 186 -20.56 8.57 4.70
CA GLU A 186 -20.16 8.48 6.11
C GLU A 186 -19.17 9.58 6.52
N GLY A 187 -18.69 10.37 5.56
CA GLY A 187 -17.67 11.41 5.76
C GLY A 187 -16.53 11.33 4.74
N PRO A 188 -15.61 12.31 4.74
CA PRO A 188 -14.41 12.22 3.91
C PRO A 188 -13.54 11.06 4.42
N ARG A 189 -13.10 10.21 3.50
CA ARG A 189 -12.03 9.25 3.73
C ARG A 189 -10.80 9.72 2.97
N TRP A 190 -9.61 9.46 3.48
CA TRP A 190 -8.40 9.80 2.76
C TRP A 190 -7.39 8.65 2.81
N TYR A 191 -6.53 8.61 1.80
CA TYR A 191 -5.42 7.67 1.71
C TYR A 191 -4.24 8.33 1.01
N ARG A 192 -3.02 7.89 1.30
CA ARG A 192 -1.83 8.28 0.54
C ARG A 192 -1.78 7.47 -0.76
N LYS A 193 -1.68 8.20 -1.87
CA LYS A 193 -1.47 7.71 -3.22
C LYS A 193 -0.02 7.40 -3.42
#